data_AF-A0A7S4U771-F1
#
_entry.id   AF-A0A7S4U771-F1
#
_cell.length_a   1.000
_cell.length_b   1.000
_cell.length_c   1.000
_cell.angle_alpha   90.00
_cell.angle_beta   90.00
_cell.angle_gamma   90.00
#
_symmetry.space_group_name_H-M   'P 1'
#
loop_
_entity.id
_entity.type
_entity.pdbx_description
1 polymer ?
#
loop_
_entity_poly.entity_id
_entity_poly.type
_entity_poly.pdbx_seq_one_letter_code
_entity_poly.pdbx_strand_id
1 'polypeptide(L)'
;MAARIGQLYPNALPSRLLYFFFFTYSQWKWPQPVGLTEVIANSHDLNLPVWGFGATEMSDRRHLMPIITPCYPAQNATANVSKSTLKVMQEEFTRAKDICKQILEGNAEWSDLFEPLDPFSKYANFLQIQASAQSKSDYDMWKGFCE
;
A
#
# COMPACT_ATOMS: atom_id res chain seq x y z
N MET A 1 -1.36 7.35 1.64
CA MET A 1 -0.98 6.90 3.00
C MET A 1 -0.11 7.91 3.73
N ALA A 2 1.11 8.23 3.29
CA ALA A 2 1.99 9.19 4.00
C ALA A 2 1.33 10.56 4.24
N ALA A 3 0.66 11.13 3.22
CA ALA A 3 -0.09 12.38 3.36
C ALA A 3 -1.18 12.32 4.46
N ARG A 4 -1.84 11.16 4.65
CA ARG A 4 -2.83 10.98 5.72
C ARG A 4 -2.18 11.06 7.10
N ILE A 5 -0.98 10.52 7.25
CA ILE A 5 -0.21 10.61 8.50
C ILE A 5 0.22 12.07 8.74
N GLY A 6 0.62 12.79 7.70
CA GLY A 6 0.89 14.23 7.78
C GLY A 6 -0.33 15.03 8.27
N GLN A 7 -1.54 14.69 7.81
CA GLN A 7 -2.78 15.31 8.30
C GLN A 7 -3.05 15.03 9.78
N LEU A 8 -2.73 13.81 10.26
CA LEU A 8 -2.96 13.41 11.65
C LEU A 8 -1.92 14.00 12.62
N TYR A 9 -0.70 14.25 12.14
CA TYR A 9 0.43 14.72 12.95
C TYR A 9 1.15 15.91 12.29
N PRO A 10 0.48 17.08 12.14
CA PRO A 10 0.97 18.18 11.30
C PRO A 10 2.28 18.82 11.79
N ASN A 11 2.58 18.72 13.09
CA ASN A 11 3.77 19.32 13.70
C ASN A 11 4.86 18.29 14.05
N ALA A 12 4.70 17.02 13.65
CA ALA A 12 5.67 15.99 13.96
C ALA A 12 6.92 16.12 13.09
N LEU A 13 8.08 15.88 13.69
CA LEU A 13 9.35 15.80 12.97
C LEU A 13 9.35 14.59 12.00
N PRO A 14 10.11 14.63 10.90
CA PRO A 14 10.15 13.54 9.92
C PRO A 14 10.42 12.14 10.52
N SER A 15 11.33 12.04 11.48
CA SER A 15 11.63 10.79 12.19
C SER A 15 10.44 10.22 12.95
N ARG A 16 9.62 11.10 13.56
CA ARG A 16 8.39 10.73 14.26
C ARG A 16 7.27 10.40 13.29
N LEU A 17 7.17 11.10 12.16
CA LEU A 17 6.18 10.80 11.10
C LEU A 17 6.37 9.38 10.55
N LEU A 18 7.61 8.93 10.37
CA LEU A 18 7.88 7.59 9.88
C LEU A 18 7.44 6.52 10.89
N TYR A 19 7.73 6.72 12.18
CA TYR A 19 7.20 5.86 13.24
C TYR A 19 5.66 5.85 13.25
N PHE A 20 5.01 7.02 13.19
CA PHE A 20 3.55 7.10 13.18
C PHE A 20 2.93 6.47 11.94
N PHE A 21 3.62 6.49 10.80
CA PHE A 21 3.18 5.80 9.59
C PHE A 21 3.07 4.30 9.84
N PHE A 22 4.15 3.67 10.29
CA PHE A 22 4.16 2.22 10.52
C PHE A 22 3.26 1.83 11.70
N PHE A 23 3.25 2.62 12.79
CA PHE A 23 2.35 2.42 13.92
C PHE A 23 0.88 2.44 13.47
N THR A 24 0.46 3.48 12.76
CA THR A 24 -0.93 3.62 12.32
C THR A 24 -1.34 2.47 11.41
N TYR A 25 -0.51 2.11 10.42
CA TYR A 25 -0.89 1.10 9.43
C TYR A 25 -0.70 -0.34 9.89
N SER A 26 0.14 -0.59 10.91
CA SER A 26 0.21 -1.89 11.59
C SER A 26 -1.06 -2.22 12.38
N GLN A 27 -1.78 -1.18 12.86
CA GLN A 27 -3.00 -1.32 13.66
C GLN A 27 -4.26 -0.94 12.89
N TRP A 28 -4.14 -0.58 11.62
CA TRP A 28 -5.26 -0.13 10.81
C TRP A 28 -6.28 -1.25 10.62
N LYS A 29 -7.56 -0.92 10.82
CA LYS A 29 -8.67 -1.89 10.73
C LYS A 29 -9.08 -2.12 9.27
N TRP A 30 -8.19 -2.70 8.48
CA TRP A 30 -8.52 -3.12 7.11
C TRP A 30 -9.80 -3.99 7.10
N PRO A 31 -10.73 -3.77 6.16
CA PRO A 31 -10.63 -2.96 4.94
C PRO A 31 -11.15 -1.51 5.09
N GLN A 32 -11.10 -0.90 6.28
CA GLN A 32 -11.45 0.52 6.43
C GLN A 32 -10.63 1.39 5.45
N PRO A 33 -11.25 2.29 4.66
CA PRO A 33 -10.54 3.04 3.63
C PRO A 33 -9.64 4.13 4.20
N VAL A 34 -8.51 4.33 3.53
CA VAL A 34 -7.63 5.48 3.76
C VAL A 34 -7.95 6.55 2.73
N GLY A 35 -8.61 7.63 3.15
CA GLY A 35 -8.88 8.82 2.33
C GLY A 35 -8.11 10.04 2.83
N LEU A 36 -7.88 11.02 1.93
CA LEU A 36 -7.30 12.32 2.28
C LEU A 36 -8.36 13.41 2.42
N THR A 37 -9.51 13.24 1.77
CA THR A 37 -10.63 14.17 1.69
C THR A 37 -11.94 13.39 1.77
N GLU A 38 -13.05 14.09 1.93
CA GLU A 38 -14.38 13.50 1.77
C GLU A 38 -14.57 13.00 0.33
N VAL A 39 -15.19 11.83 0.19
CA VAL A 39 -15.48 11.26 -1.13
C VAL A 39 -16.77 11.88 -1.66
N ILE A 40 -16.64 12.64 -2.74
CA ILE A 40 -17.76 13.29 -3.41
C ILE A 40 -18.38 12.29 -4.40
N ALA A 41 -19.63 11.89 -4.16
CA ALA A 41 -20.33 10.92 -5.00
C ALA A 41 -20.65 11.45 -6.41
N ASN A 42 -20.98 12.75 -6.53
CA ASN A 42 -21.33 13.40 -7.79
C ASN A 42 -20.68 14.78 -7.88
N SER A 43 -20.10 15.12 -9.04
CA SER A 43 -19.51 16.43 -9.32
C SER A 43 -19.97 16.94 -10.68
N HIS A 44 -20.56 18.14 -10.73
CA HIS A 44 -20.97 18.82 -11.97
C HIS A 44 -21.81 17.95 -12.94
N ASP A 45 -22.78 17.20 -12.44
CA ASP A 45 -23.66 16.29 -13.21
C ASP A 45 -22.94 15.20 -14.03
N LEU A 46 -21.66 14.97 -13.74
CA LEU A 46 -20.93 13.82 -14.27
C LEU A 46 -21.39 12.58 -13.49
N ASN A 47 -21.90 11.58 -14.21
CA ASN A 47 -22.31 10.28 -13.67
C ASN A 47 -21.17 9.26 -13.77
N LEU A 48 -19.95 9.67 -13.44
CA LEU A 48 -18.79 8.76 -13.46
C LEU A 48 -18.83 7.83 -12.24
N PRO A 49 -18.34 6.58 -12.37
CA PRO A 49 -18.26 5.65 -11.25
C PRO A 49 -17.36 6.22 -10.13
N VAL A 50 -17.84 6.21 -8.89
CA VAL A 50 -17.07 6.65 -7.70
C VAL A 50 -17.00 5.50 -6.71
N TRP A 51 -15.83 5.27 -6.12
CA TRP A 51 -15.63 4.18 -5.16
C TRP A 51 -16.61 4.25 -3.98
N GLY A 52 -17.29 3.13 -3.71
CA GLY A 52 -18.23 3.01 -2.59
C GLY A 52 -19.63 3.59 -2.84
N PHE A 53 -19.96 4.02 -4.06
CA PHE A 53 -21.26 4.61 -4.40
C PHE A 53 -21.88 3.97 -5.64
N GLY A 54 -23.21 3.80 -5.61
CA GLY A 54 -23.99 3.40 -6.78
C GLY A 54 -23.50 2.10 -7.41
N ALA A 55 -23.13 2.14 -8.69
CA ALA A 55 -22.79 0.97 -9.49
C ALA A 55 -21.52 0.21 -9.02
N THR A 56 -20.59 0.87 -8.31
CA THR A 56 -19.33 0.26 -7.85
C THR A 56 -19.44 -0.36 -6.47
N GLU A 57 -20.48 -0.02 -5.69
CA GLU A 57 -20.57 -0.36 -4.27
C GLU A 57 -20.45 -1.87 -4.01
N MET A 58 -21.15 -2.68 -4.81
CA MET A 58 -21.13 -4.13 -4.65
C MET A 58 -19.75 -4.75 -4.97
N SER A 59 -19.07 -4.26 -6.01
CA SER A 59 -17.72 -4.73 -6.33
C SER A 59 -16.70 -4.27 -5.28
N ASP A 60 -16.84 -3.05 -4.79
CA ASP A 60 -15.86 -2.39 -3.93
C ASP A 60 -15.80 -2.97 -2.52
N ARG A 61 -16.90 -3.57 -2.05
CA ARG A 61 -16.97 -4.31 -0.78
C ARG A 61 -15.95 -5.47 -0.68
N ARG A 62 -15.40 -5.92 -1.80
CA ARG A 62 -14.38 -6.99 -1.85
C ARG A 62 -12.95 -6.47 -1.69
N HIS A 63 -12.73 -5.16 -1.73
CA HIS A 63 -11.40 -4.58 -1.59
C HIS A 63 -10.84 -4.80 -0.18
N LEU A 64 -9.57 -5.21 -0.11
CA LEU A 64 -8.93 -5.61 1.14
C LEU A 64 -8.17 -4.47 1.82
N MET A 65 -7.59 -3.56 1.04
CA MET A 65 -6.77 -2.44 1.51
C MET A 65 -7.08 -1.16 0.73
N PRO A 66 -8.27 -0.57 0.87
CA PRO A 66 -8.67 0.55 0.02
C PRO A 66 -7.90 1.83 0.36
N ILE A 67 -7.20 2.39 -0.63
CA ILE A 67 -6.55 3.71 -0.56
C ILE A 67 -7.20 4.58 -1.63
N ILE A 68 -7.93 5.59 -1.19
CA ILE A 68 -8.86 6.32 -2.07
C ILE A 68 -8.17 7.57 -2.63
N THR A 69 -8.26 7.74 -3.95
CA THR A 69 -7.77 8.95 -4.63
C THR A 69 -8.61 10.16 -4.21
N PRO A 70 -7.99 11.35 -4.00
CA PRO A 70 -8.70 12.49 -3.40
C PRO A 70 -9.57 13.27 -4.38
N CYS A 71 -9.36 13.10 -5.70
CA CYS A 71 -10.03 13.87 -6.74
C CYS A 71 -11.19 13.06 -7.33
N TYR A 72 -12.25 13.76 -7.74
CA TYR A 72 -13.35 13.15 -8.47
C TYR A 72 -12.91 12.67 -9.87
N PRO A 73 -13.36 11.49 -10.34
CA PRO A 73 -14.06 10.47 -9.55
C PRO A 73 -13.08 9.72 -8.64
N ALA A 74 -13.42 9.61 -7.34
CA ALA A 74 -12.56 8.92 -6.39
C ALA A 74 -12.54 7.43 -6.68
N GLN A 75 -11.36 6.82 -6.68
CA GLN A 75 -11.11 5.41 -7.02
C GLN A 75 -10.17 4.77 -6.00
N ASN A 76 -10.17 3.45 -5.94
CA ASN A 76 -9.21 2.70 -5.11
C ASN A 76 -7.89 2.50 -5.87
N ALA A 77 -6.82 3.14 -5.42
CA ALA A 77 -5.48 3.00 -5.97
C ALA A 77 -4.83 1.62 -5.72
N THR A 78 -5.40 0.82 -4.83
CA THR A 78 -4.89 -0.49 -4.40
C THR A 78 -5.90 -1.61 -4.62
N ALA A 79 -6.64 -1.55 -5.74
CA ALA A 79 -7.63 -2.56 -6.10
C ALA A 79 -7.04 -3.98 -6.28
N ASN A 80 -5.76 -4.07 -6.68
CA ASN A 80 -5.07 -5.34 -6.93
C ASN A 80 -4.50 -6.01 -5.66
N VAL A 81 -4.71 -5.43 -4.47
CA VAL A 81 -4.24 -6.04 -3.23
C VAL A 81 -5.00 -7.34 -2.96
N SER A 82 -4.25 -8.43 -2.83
CA SER A 82 -4.76 -9.76 -2.47
C SER A 82 -4.59 -10.03 -0.98
N LYS A 83 -5.17 -11.13 -0.48
CA LYS A 83 -5.00 -11.54 0.93
C LYS A 83 -3.52 -11.78 1.25
N SER A 84 -2.78 -12.37 0.31
CA SER A 84 -1.35 -12.65 0.47
C SER A 84 -0.52 -11.38 0.54
N THR A 85 -0.73 -10.43 -0.38
CA THR A 85 0.03 -9.18 -0.37
C THR A 85 -0.35 -8.29 0.82
N LEU A 86 -1.62 -8.27 1.23
CA LEU A 86 -2.05 -7.60 2.46
C LEU A 86 -1.34 -8.16 3.68
N LYS A 87 -1.30 -9.49 3.83
CA LYS A 87 -0.62 -10.14 4.95
C LYS A 87 0.86 -9.73 5.02
N VAL A 88 1.58 -9.79 3.90
CA VAL A 88 2.99 -9.37 3.84
C VAL A 88 3.14 -7.90 4.23
N MET A 89 2.29 -7.00 3.71
CA MET A 89 2.35 -5.58 4.08
C MET A 89 2.09 -5.34 5.57
N GLN A 90 1.15 -6.05 6.19
CA GLN A 90 0.87 -5.92 7.63
C GLN A 90 2.04 -6.41 8.50
N GLU A 91 2.69 -7.50 8.10
CA GLU A 91 3.90 -8.01 8.76
C GLU A 91 5.04 -6.98 8.65
N GLU A 92 5.27 -6.42 7.47
CA GLU A 92 6.31 -5.40 7.26
C GLU A 92 6.00 -4.09 7.98
N PHE A 93 4.73 -3.65 8.06
CA PHE A 93 4.36 -2.50 8.89
C PHE A 93 4.65 -2.73 10.37
N THR A 94 4.41 -3.95 10.86
CA THR A 94 4.71 -4.32 12.26
C THR A 94 6.21 -4.32 12.51
N ARG A 95 7.00 -4.98 11.64
CA ARG A 95 8.46 -5.00 11.70
C ARG A 95 9.04 -3.59 11.71
N ALA A 96 8.64 -2.77 10.74
CA ALA A 96 9.13 -1.40 10.60
C ALA A 96 8.75 -0.50 11.77
N LYS A 97 7.55 -0.68 12.36
CA LYS A 97 7.13 0.03 13.58
C LYS A 97 8.05 -0.29 14.76
N ASP A 98 8.40 -1.57 14.95
CA ASP A 98 9.28 -2.00 16.05
C ASP A 98 10.71 -1.47 15.87
N ILE A 99 11.25 -1.52 14.64
CA ILE A 99 12.57 -0.94 14.32
C ILE A 99 12.56 0.59 14.52
N CYS A 100 11.56 1.31 14.00
CA CYS A 100 11.46 2.75 14.19
C CYS A 100 11.36 3.12 15.68
N LYS A 101 10.71 2.30 16.50
CA LYS A 101 10.68 2.49 17.95
C LYS A 101 12.08 2.39 18.55
N GLN A 102 12.84 1.34 18.21
CA GLN A 102 14.22 1.17 18.68
C GLN A 102 15.14 2.31 18.25
N ILE A 103 15.01 2.80 17.01
CA ILE A 103 15.76 3.96 16.51
C ILE A 103 15.45 5.21 17.34
N LEU A 104 14.18 5.47 17.63
CA LEU A 104 13.78 6.63 18.44
C LEU A 104 14.22 6.52 19.91
N GLU A 105 14.45 5.30 20.40
CA GLU A 105 15.01 5.02 21.73
C GLU A 105 16.55 5.04 21.75
N GLY A 106 17.20 5.17 20.59
CA GLY A 106 18.67 5.16 20.45
C GLY A 106 19.30 3.77 20.44
N ASN A 107 18.52 2.72 20.23
CA ASN A 107 18.95 1.31 20.29
C ASN A 107 19.20 0.68 18.90
N ALA A 108 18.95 1.42 17.81
CA ALA A 108 19.09 0.96 16.43
C ALA A 108 19.40 2.14 15.49
N GLU A 109 19.80 1.85 14.26
CA GLU A 109 20.12 2.84 13.23
C GLU A 109 19.11 2.82 12.07
N TRP A 110 19.03 3.92 11.31
CA TRP A 110 18.13 3.99 10.15
C TRP A 110 18.47 2.96 9.06
N SER A 111 19.73 2.51 8.98
CA SER A 111 20.13 1.41 8.09
C SER A 111 19.36 0.13 8.35
N ASP A 112 19.02 -0.17 9.60
CA ASP A 112 18.34 -1.41 9.99
C ASP A 112 16.92 -1.48 9.42
N LEU A 113 16.27 -0.33 9.23
CA LEU A 113 14.96 -0.23 8.60
C LEU A 113 15.02 -0.56 7.10
N PHE A 114 16.11 -0.18 6.44
CA PHE A 114 16.32 -0.31 5.00
C PHE A 114 17.18 -1.52 4.63
N GLU A 115 17.46 -2.41 5.59
CA GLU A 115 18.15 -3.65 5.33
C GLU A 115 17.41 -4.43 4.21
N PRO A 116 18.10 -4.83 3.13
CA PRO A 116 17.47 -5.56 2.05
C PRO A 116 16.81 -6.84 2.53
N LEU A 117 15.57 -7.06 2.11
CA LEU A 117 14.91 -8.34 2.35
C LEU A 117 15.57 -9.43 1.50
N ASP A 118 15.98 -10.52 2.14
CA ASP A 118 16.30 -11.76 1.45
C ASP A 118 15.05 -12.68 1.42
N PRO A 119 14.34 -12.76 0.28
CA PRO A 119 13.16 -13.60 0.18
C PRO A 119 13.50 -15.09 0.27
N PHE A 120 14.72 -15.50 -0.10
CA PHE A 120 15.13 -16.90 -0.17
C PHE A 120 15.38 -17.52 1.20
N SER A 121 15.80 -16.72 2.18
CA SER A 121 15.85 -17.15 3.59
C SER A 121 14.49 -17.07 4.29
N LYS A 122 13.57 -16.20 3.84
CA LYS A 122 12.26 -16.00 4.48
C LYS A 122 11.25 -17.12 4.19
N TYR A 123 11.29 -17.74 3.02
CA TYR A 123 10.32 -18.76 2.63
C TYR A 123 11.00 -20.08 2.27
N ALA A 124 10.35 -21.20 2.62
CA ALA A 124 10.88 -22.54 2.34
C ALA A 124 10.62 -23.01 0.90
N ASN A 125 9.61 -22.44 0.23
CA ASN A 125 9.15 -22.89 -1.09
C ASN A 125 8.97 -21.70 -2.02
N PHE A 126 9.30 -21.89 -3.30
CA PHE A 126 9.21 -20.87 -4.34
C PHE A 126 8.61 -21.44 -5.62
N LEU A 127 7.91 -20.61 -6.37
CA LEU A 127 7.49 -20.89 -7.73
C LEU A 127 8.35 -20.05 -8.68
N GLN A 128 9.06 -20.71 -9.59
CA GLN A 128 9.82 -20.03 -10.63
C GLN A 128 8.95 -19.86 -11.88
N ILE A 129 8.83 -18.63 -12.37
CA ILE A 129 8.19 -18.30 -13.63
C ILE A 129 9.30 -17.84 -14.59
N GLN A 130 9.43 -18.49 -15.74
CA GLN A 130 10.44 -18.17 -16.74
C GLN A 130 9.77 -17.74 -18.04
N ALA A 131 10.11 -16.54 -18.51
CA ALA A 131 9.71 -16.00 -19.80
C ALA A 131 10.95 -15.88 -20.70
N SER A 132 10.80 -16.19 -21.99
CA SER A 132 11.89 -16.12 -22.97
C SER A 132 11.34 -15.70 -24.34
N ALA A 133 12.13 -14.95 -25.11
CA ALA A 133 11.80 -14.57 -26.49
C ALA A 133 13.05 -14.58 -27.38
N GLN A 134 12.87 -14.51 -28.69
CA GLN A 134 13.98 -14.61 -29.67
C GLN A 134 14.75 -13.30 -29.85
N SER A 135 14.11 -12.15 -29.59
CA SER A 135 14.72 -10.83 -29.69
C SER A 135 14.49 -10.03 -28.41
N LYS A 136 15.30 -8.99 -28.18
CA LYS A 136 15.14 -8.10 -27.03
C LYS A 136 13.81 -7.33 -27.08
N SER A 137 13.41 -6.87 -28.28
CA SER A 137 12.14 -6.18 -28.49
C SER A 137 10.94 -7.04 -28.10
N ASP A 138 10.94 -8.30 -28.56
CA ASP A 138 9.86 -9.24 -28.24
C ASP A 138 9.88 -9.60 -26.76
N TYR A 139 11.07 -9.74 -26.17
CA TYR A 139 11.22 -10.02 -24.74
C TYR A 139 10.64 -8.89 -23.88
N ASP A 140 10.88 -7.62 -24.21
CA ASP A 140 10.40 -6.50 -23.40
C ASP A 140 8.87 -6.37 -23.45
N MET A 141 8.27 -6.60 -24.62
CA MET A 141 6.81 -6.68 -24.76
C MET A 141 6.24 -7.90 -24.01
N TRP A 142 6.86 -9.07 -24.18
CA TRP A 142 6.41 -10.32 -23.57
C TRP A 142 6.54 -10.28 -22.05
N LYS A 143 7.64 -9.74 -21.53
CA LYS A 143 7.87 -9.53 -20.10
C LYS A 143 6.74 -8.70 -19.49
N GLY A 144 6.39 -7.57 -20.11
CA GLY A 144 5.30 -6.71 -19.61
C GLY A 144 3.91 -7.34 -19.67
N PHE A 145 3.70 -8.35 -20.53
CA PHE A 145 2.46 -9.13 -20.57
C PHE A 145 2.42 -10.24 -19.51
N CYS A 146 3.57 -10.82 -19.16
CA CYS A 146 3.67 -11.86 -18.13
C CYS A 146 3.65 -11.32 -16.70
N GLU A 147 4.12 -10.10 -16.48
CA GLU A 147 4.09 -9.38 -15.17
C GLU A 147 2.68 -8.89 -14.81
#